data_AF-A0A5B7A4T2-F1
#
_entry.id   AF-A0A5B7A4T2-F1
#
_cell.length_a   1.000
_cell.length_b   1.000
_cell.length_c   1.000
_cell.angle_alpha   90.00
_cell.angle_beta   90.00
_cell.angle_gamma   90.00
#
_symmetry.space_group_name_H-M   'P 1'
#
loop_
_entity.id
_entity.type
_entity.pdbx_description
1 polymer ?
#
loop_
_entity_poly.entity_id
_entity_poly.type
_entity_poly.pdbx_seq_one_letter_code
_entity_poly.pdbx_strand_id
1 'polypeptide(L)'
;VGVDCHALSLMAEEEEDSKVNHPRSDSPLRSLPFVEVICKSSGKVRRFAAGTEAGFAMSLINRKLDSGNPLALHIEAVKEGEEPVSFGPNSVLMDYGDGWKLQTVTQVEGIRKGEHAQPRTTLIQSVTGLDGSDPTNRVSQPVISFLYIGKILLAFILIFVLCAIFTLALENLPRLILFVNSSM
;
A
#
# COMPACT_ATOMS: atom_id res chain seq x y z
N VAL A 1 46.99 77.89 -40.73
CA VAL A 1 47.78 76.64 -40.88
C VAL A 1 47.09 75.59 -40.03
N GLY A 2 46.36 74.58 -40.52
CA GLY A 2 45.96 74.16 -41.85
C GLY A 2 44.63 73.37 -41.74
N VAL A 3 43.75 73.51 -42.74
CA VAL A 3 43.32 72.47 -43.70
C VAL A 3 42.51 71.35 -43.03
N ASP A 4 41.17 71.34 -43.04
CA ASP A 4 40.18 71.21 -44.12
C ASP A 4 39.67 69.77 -44.34
N CYS A 5 38.37 69.72 -44.65
CA CYS A 5 37.64 68.75 -45.48
C CYS A 5 37.02 67.48 -44.86
N HIS A 6 35.71 67.60 -44.63
CA HIS A 6 34.63 66.82 -45.26
C HIS A 6 34.78 65.30 -45.39
N ALA A 7 33.85 64.54 -44.78
CA ALA A 7 32.79 63.80 -45.51
C ALA A 7 31.88 62.98 -44.58
N LEU A 8 30.56 63.13 -44.82
CA LEU A 8 29.41 62.25 -44.60
C LEU A 8 29.62 60.84 -43.98
N SER A 9 28.75 60.46 -43.03
CA SER A 9 27.67 59.45 -43.21
C SER A 9 27.43 58.54 -41.98
N LEU A 10 26.17 58.48 -41.54
CA LEU A 10 25.38 57.32 -41.04
C LEU A 10 25.88 56.37 -39.93
N MET A 11 24.88 55.89 -39.16
CA MET A 11 24.86 54.74 -38.23
C MET A 11 25.54 55.02 -36.88
N ALA A 12 25.20 54.43 -35.73
CA ALA A 12 24.07 53.66 -35.20
C ALA A 12 24.46 53.48 -33.71
N GLU A 13 23.46 53.53 -32.82
CA GLU A 13 23.45 53.00 -31.44
C GLU A 13 24.81 52.86 -30.72
N GLU A 14 25.14 53.85 -29.87
CA GLU A 14 26.09 53.65 -28.77
C GLU A 14 25.42 52.83 -27.66
N GLU A 15 26.05 51.69 -27.43
CA GLU A 15 25.97 50.78 -26.31
C GLU A 15 26.16 51.53 -24.99
N GLU A 16 25.14 51.57 -24.12
CA GLU A 16 25.35 51.82 -22.69
C GLU A 16 25.14 50.53 -21.90
N ASP A 17 26.30 50.02 -21.50
CA ASP A 17 26.57 49.06 -20.44
C ASP A 17 25.65 49.22 -19.23
N SER A 18 24.77 48.23 -19.04
CA SER A 18 24.31 47.89 -17.70
C SER A 18 24.44 46.40 -17.50
N LYS A 19 25.69 45.98 -17.32
CA LYS A 19 26.07 44.72 -16.69
C LYS A 19 25.61 44.70 -15.23
N VAL A 20 24.32 44.55 -15.01
CA VAL A 20 23.80 44.08 -13.73
C VAL A 20 24.14 42.60 -13.62
N ASN A 21 25.35 42.32 -13.12
CA ASN A 21 25.75 41.00 -12.64
C ASN A 21 24.81 40.63 -11.49
N HIS A 22 23.65 40.04 -11.79
CA HIS A 22 23.11 39.09 -10.85
C HIS A 22 24.08 37.92 -10.86
N PRO A 23 24.69 37.55 -9.72
CA PRO A 23 25.30 36.24 -9.66
C PRO A 23 24.20 35.26 -10.05
N ARG A 24 24.35 34.62 -11.22
CA ARG A 24 23.69 33.34 -11.47
C ARG A 24 24.17 32.47 -10.33
N SER A 25 23.36 32.37 -9.29
CA SER A 25 23.44 31.22 -8.42
C SER A 25 23.05 30.07 -9.33
N ASP A 26 24.04 29.46 -9.96
CA ASP A 26 23.98 28.08 -10.41
C ASP A 26 23.86 27.23 -9.13
N SER A 27 22.75 27.39 -8.41
CA SER A 27 22.25 26.34 -7.55
C SER A 27 21.85 25.23 -8.51
N PRO A 28 22.40 24.01 -8.43
CA PRO A 28 21.78 22.91 -9.13
C PRO A 28 20.33 22.91 -8.68
N LEU A 29 19.40 23.05 -9.62
CA LEU A 29 17.98 22.81 -9.38
C LEU A 29 17.93 21.51 -8.59
N ARG A 30 17.69 21.63 -7.28
CA ARG A 30 17.79 20.52 -6.34
C ARG A 30 16.72 19.55 -6.79
N SER A 31 17.11 18.53 -7.58
CA SER A 31 16.17 17.55 -8.08
C SER A 31 15.49 16.97 -6.84
N LEU A 32 14.19 17.23 -6.69
CA LEU A 32 13.46 16.69 -5.57
C LEU A 32 13.60 15.16 -5.69
N PRO A 33 14.19 14.48 -4.70
CA PRO A 33 14.45 13.06 -4.81
C PRO A 33 13.10 12.36 -4.95
N PHE A 34 12.95 11.61 -6.04
CA PHE A 34 11.81 10.76 -6.26
C PHE A 34 12.29 9.31 -6.35
N VAL A 35 11.40 8.41 -5.99
CA VAL A 35 11.61 6.96 -6.08
C VAL A 35 10.66 6.38 -7.09
N GLU A 36 11.14 5.41 -7.86
CA GLU A 36 10.37 4.70 -8.87
C GLU A 36 9.92 3.36 -8.32
N VAL A 37 8.63 3.08 -8.45
CA VAL A 37 8.02 1.79 -8.09
C VAL A 37 7.45 1.16 -9.35
N ILE A 38 7.92 -0.04 -9.67
CA ILE A 38 7.45 -0.83 -10.81
C ILE A 38 6.19 -1.60 -10.37
N CYS A 39 5.05 -1.30 -10.98
CA CYS A 39 3.84 -2.07 -10.75
C CYS A 39 3.87 -3.37 -11.56
N LYS A 40 4.10 -4.51 -10.92
CA LYS A 40 4.23 -5.82 -11.59
C LYS A 40 2.95 -6.24 -12.31
N SER A 41 1.77 -5.93 -11.77
CA SER A 41 0.50 -6.28 -12.40
C SER A 41 0.23 -5.52 -13.70
N SER A 42 0.68 -4.26 -13.81
CA SER A 42 0.44 -3.43 -14.99
C SER A 42 1.67 -3.16 -15.86
N GLY A 43 2.87 -3.50 -15.38
CA GLY A 43 4.16 -3.14 -15.98
C GLY A 43 4.51 -1.64 -15.90
N LYS A 44 3.60 -0.80 -15.38
CA LYS A 44 3.78 0.66 -15.34
C LYS A 44 4.71 1.07 -14.20
N VAL A 45 5.61 2.02 -14.49
CA VAL A 45 6.46 2.66 -13.47
C VAL A 45 5.72 3.88 -12.89
N ARG A 46 5.73 4.02 -11.57
CA ARG A 46 5.14 5.14 -10.84
C ARG A 46 6.21 5.86 -10.03
N ARG A 47 6.20 7.19 -10.05
CA ARG A 47 7.13 8.03 -9.29
C ARG A 47 6.45 8.58 -8.05
N PHE A 48 7.13 8.50 -6.92
CA PHE A 48 6.72 9.05 -5.63
C PHE A 48 7.82 9.94 -5.08
N ALA A 49 7.47 10.95 -4.28
CA ALA A 49 8.49 11.70 -3.54
C ALA A 49 9.23 10.74 -2.59
N ALA A 50 10.54 10.92 -2.44
CA ALA A 50 11.30 10.17 -1.44
C ALA A 50 10.73 10.45 -0.04
N GLY A 51 10.63 9.42 0.78
CA GLY A 51 9.99 9.50 2.11
C GLY A 51 8.49 9.19 2.10
N THR A 52 7.87 8.98 0.93
CA THR A 52 6.45 8.58 0.86
C THR A 52 6.23 7.24 1.58
N GLU A 53 5.20 7.14 2.41
CA GLU A 53 4.83 5.87 3.04
C GLU A 53 4.39 4.83 1.99
N ALA A 54 4.87 3.60 2.14
CA ALA A 54 4.59 2.51 1.22
C ALA A 54 3.08 2.23 1.08
N GLY A 55 2.33 2.33 2.19
CA GLY A 55 0.88 2.16 2.19
C GLY A 55 0.15 3.24 1.37
N PHE A 56 0.59 4.49 1.49
CA PHE A 56 0.06 5.58 0.67
C PHE A 56 0.38 5.36 -0.81
N ALA A 57 1.63 5.04 -1.14
CA ALA A 57 2.03 4.74 -2.52
C ALA A 57 1.22 3.57 -3.11
N MET A 58 1.06 2.50 -2.35
CA MET A 58 0.25 1.33 -2.70
C MET A 58 -1.21 1.68 -2.99
N SER A 59 -1.82 2.53 -2.18
CA SER A 59 -3.20 2.99 -2.40
C SER A 59 -3.37 3.69 -3.75
N LEU A 60 -2.40 4.52 -4.13
CA LEU A 60 -2.38 5.25 -5.40
C LEU A 60 -2.10 4.33 -6.59
N ILE A 61 -1.25 3.32 -6.41
CA ILE A 61 -1.00 2.31 -7.44
C ILE A 61 -2.29 1.53 -7.71
N ASN A 62 -2.89 0.95 -6.67
CA ASN A 62 -4.09 0.13 -6.81
C ASN A 62 -5.29 0.92 -7.37
N ARG A 63 -5.44 2.19 -7.01
CA ARG A 63 -6.48 3.07 -7.57
C ARG A 63 -6.32 3.33 -9.07
N LYS A 64 -5.11 3.23 -9.61
CA LYS A 64 -4.79 3.50 -11.02
C LYS A 64 -4.58 2.22 -11.84
N LEU A 65 -5.02 1.07 -11.33
CA LEU A 65 -5.01 -0.19 -12.07
C LEU A 65 -6.17 -0.25 -13.04
N ASP A 66 -5.91 -0.74 -14.25
CA ASP A 66 -6.96 -1.03 -15.22
C ASP A 66 -7.77 -2.24 -14.73
N SER A 67 -9.08 -2.27 -15.03
CA SER A 67 -9.99 -3.35 -14.64
C SER A 67 -9.45 -4.72 -15.10
N GLY A 68 -9.37 -5.67 -14.16
CA GLY A 68 -8.88 -7.02 -14.43
C GLY A 68 -7.42 -7.29 -14.00
N ASN A 69 -6.64 -6.25 -13.68
CA ASN A 69 -5.31 -6.45 -13.11
C ASN A 69 -5.39 -6.82 -11.61
N PRO A 70 -4.57 -7.79 -11.13
CA PRO A 70 -4.54 -8.12 -9.72
C PRO A 70 -4.02 -6.95 -8.89
N LEU A 71 -4.62 -6.78 -7.71
CA LEU A 71 -4.18 -5.78 -6.74
C LEU A 71 -2.77 -6.11 -6.25
N ALA A 72 -1.97 -5.06 -6.10
CA ALA A 72 -0.70 -5.17 -5.40
C ALA A 72 -0.96 -5.40 -3.90
N LEU A 73 -0.19 -6.29 -3.29
CA LEU A 73 -0.23 -6.62 -1.86
C LEU A 73 0.69 -5.73 -1.03
N HIS A 74 1.94 -5.59 -1.47
CA HIS A 74 2.96 -4.75 -0.83
C HIS A 74 4.02 -4.34 -1.86
N ILE A 75 4.89 -3.42 -1.46
CA ILE A 75 6.09 -3.03 -2.21
C ILE A 75 7.27 -3.80 -1.62
N GLU A 76 8.18 -4.26 -2.48
CA GLU A 76 9.47 -4.83 -2.09
C GLU A 76 10.61 -4.15 -2.86
N ALA A 77 11.80 -4.11 -2.29
CA ALA A 77 13.03 -3.77 -2.99
C ALA A 77 13.69 -5.07 -3.44
N VAL A 78 14.02 -5.17 -4.73
CA VAL A 78 14.67 -6.33 -5.31
C VAL A 78 16.03 -5.97 -5.88
N LYS A 79 16.98 -6.87 -5.70
CA LYS A 79 18.29 -6.85 -6.34
C LYS A 79 18.67 -8.26 -6.75
N GLU A 80 19.36 -8.40 -7.88
CA GLU A 80 19.74 -9.71 -8.41
C GLU A 80 20.68 -10.44 -7.44
N GLY A 81 20.37 -11.70 -7.14
CA GLY A 81 21.15 -12.52 -6.20
C GLY A 81 20.95 -12.21 -4.72
N GLU A 82 20.11 -11.23 -4.38
CA GLU A 82 19.82 -10.84 -3.00
C GLU A 82 18.36 -11.10 -2.62
N GLU A 83 18.12 -11.28 -1.31
CA GLU A 83 16.78 -11.46 -0.79
C GLU A 83 15.98 -10.15 -0.85
N PRO A 84 14.72 -10.16 -1.35
CA PRO A 84 13.91 -8.95 -1.41
C PRO A 84 13.54 -8.38 -0.05
N VAL A 85 13.62 -7.06 0.08
CA VAL A 85 13.22 -6.34 1.31
C VAL A 85 11.77 -5.90 1.19
N SER A 86 10.89 -6.45 2.04
CA SER A 86 9.46 -6.12 2.04
C SER A 86 9.16 -4.88 2.88
N PHE A 87 8.35 -3.95 2.36
CA PHE A 87 7.96 -2.73 3.09
C PHE A 87 6.59 -2.90 3.75
N GLY A 88 6.55 -2.66 5.07
CA GLY A 88 5.29 -2.48 5.79
C GLY A 88 4.60 -1.16 5.39
N PRO A 89 3.30 -1.00 5.66
CA PRO A 89 2.51 0.14 5.19
C PRO A 89 3.04 1.51 5.66
N ASN A 90 3.63 1.59 6.85
CA ASN A 90 4.16 2.84 7.41
C ASN A 90 5.66 3.05 7.10
N SER A 91 6.25 2.15 6.30
CA SER A 91 7.66 2.25 5.93
C SER A 91 7.82 3.32 4.86
N VAL A 92 8.84 4.16 4.99
CA VAL A 92 9.14 5.19 4.00
C VAL A 92 9.85 4.57 2.79
N LEU A 93 9.41 4.94 1.59
CA LEU A 93 10.08 4.56 0.36
C LEU A 93 11.29 5.45 0.14
N MET A 94 12.43 4.81 -0.13
CA MET A 94 13.69 5.48 -0.38
C MET A 94 14.47 4.75 -1.46
N ASP A 95 15.47 5.42 -2.02
CA ASP A 95 16.43 4.78 -2.92
C ASP A 95 17.38 3.91 -2.09
N TYR A 96 17.49 2.63 -2.45
CA TYR A 96 18.36 1.65 -1.79
C TYR A 96 19.76 1.59 -2.42
N GLY A 97 20.01 2.41 -3.44
CA GLY A 97 21.28 2.48 -4.14
C GLY A 97 21.37 1.49 -5.29
N ASP A 98 22.58 1.39 -5.84
CA ASP A 98 22.81 0.73 -7.12
C ASP A 98 22.34 -0.73 -7.16
N GLY A 99 21.55 -1.05 -8.18
CA GLY A 99 21.02 -2.39 -8.44
C GLY A 99 19.72 -2.73 -7.70
N TRP A 100 19.29 -1.90 -6.75
CA TRP A 100 17.99 -2.06 -6.11
C TRP A 100 16.86 -1.43 -6.93
N LYS A 101 15.73 -2.12 -7.00
CA LYS A 101 14.52 -1.64 -7.67
C LYS A 101 13.32 -1.86 -6.77
N LEU A 102 12.48 -0.84 -6.60
CA LEU A 102 11.22 -1.02 -5.90
C LEU A 102 10.18 -1.58 -6.88
N GLN A 103 9.49 -2.63 -6.48
CA GLN A 103 8.41 -3.22 -7.26
C GLN A 103 7.25 -3.66 -6.36
N THR A 104 6.06 -3.78 -6.93
CA THR A 104 4.90 -4.32 -6.22
C THR A 104 4.85 -5.84 -6.31
N VAL A 105 4.45 -6.53 -5.26
CA VAL A 105 4.12 -7.95 -5.30
C VAL A 105 2.62 -8.12 -5.49
N THR A 106 2.18 -9.04 -6.34
CA THR A 106 0.77 -9.41 -6.49
C THR A 106 0.45 -10.73 -5.80
N GLN A 107 -0.82 -11.02 -5.59
CA GLN A 107 -1.27 -12.25 -4.94
C GLN A 107 -0.82 -13.52 -5.69
N VAL A 108 -0.68 -13.47 -7.02
CA VAL A 108 -0.25 -14.62 -7.83
C VAL A 108 1.23 -14.96 -7.56
N GLU A 109 2.10 -13.96 -7.44
CA GLU A 109 3.51 -14.19 -7.11
C GLU A 109 3.73 -14.52 -5.63
N GLY A 110 2.92 -13.94 -4.72
CA GLY A 110 3.01 -14.23 -3.29
C GLY A 110 2.79 -15.71 -2.98
N ILE A 111 1.90 -16.37 -3.71
CA ILE A 111 1.65 -17.81 -3.57
C ILE A 111 2.84 -18.63 -4.09
N ARG A 112 3.38 -18.28 -5.26
CA ARG A 112 4.52 -19.00 -5.87
C ARG A 112 5.81 -18.89 -5.05
N LYS A 113 6.06 -17.74 -4.41
CA LYS A 113 7.23 -17.53 -3.54
C LYS A 113 7.03 -18.14 -2.14
N GLY A 114 5.79 -18.30 -1.70
CA GLY A 114 5.41 -18.93 -0.43
C GLY A 114 5.48 -20.46 -0.43
N GLU A 115 5.60 -21.14 -1.57
CA GLU A 115 5.69 -22.61 -1.62
C GLU A 115 7.03 -23.16 -1.07
N HIS A 116 8.06 -22.33 -0.88
CA HIS A 116 9.29 -22.71 -0.18
C HIS A 116 9.32 -22.33 1.31
N ALA A 117 8.28 -21.68 1.82
CA ALA A 117 8.13 -21.37 3.24
C ALA A 117 6.72 -21.78 3.69
N GLN A 118 6.64 -22.98 4.27
CA GLN A 118 5.49 -23.58 4.94
C GLN A 118 4.37 -22.58 5.33
N PRO A 119 3.13 -22.76 4.84
CA PRO A 119 2.04 -21.86 5.18
C PRO A 119 1.43 -22.27 6.53
N ARG A 120 1.64 -21.44 7.55
CA ARG A 120 0.79 -21.42 8.75
C ARG A 120 -0.19 -20.26 8.61
N THR A 121 -1.45 -20.62 8.30
CA THR A 121 -2.70 -19.86 8.54
C THR A 121 -2.82 -18.51 7.80
N THR A 122 -3.86 -18.18 7.03
CA THR A 122 -5.29 -18.41 7.19
C THR A 122 -5.92 -18.15 5.82
N LEU A 123 -6.72 -19.10 5.35
CA LEU A 123 -7.42 -19.05 4.08
C LEU A 123 -8.54 -17.99 4.16
N ILE A 124 -8.43 -16.90 3.40
CA ILE A 124 -9.62 -16.12 2.97
C ILE A 124 -9.96 -16.62 1.57
N GLN A 125 -11.01 -17.45 1.53
CA GLN A 125 -11.56 -18.08 0.34
C GLN A 125 -12.49 -17.06 -0.33
N SER A 126 -12.14 -16.61 -1.53
CA SER A 126 -13.12 -15.99 -2.44
C SER A 126 -13.04 -16.68 -3.80
N VAL A 127 -13.99 -17.58 -4.04
CA VAL A 127 -14.41 -18.10 -5.35
C VAL A 127 -15.92 -18.28 -5.16
N THR A 128 -16.84 -17.76 -5.98
CA THR A 128 -17.07 -17.97 -7.42
C THR A 128 -18.16 -16.96 -7.81
N GLY A 129 -18.07 -16.20 -8.90
CA GLY A 129 -18.66 -16.64 -10.18
C GLY A 129 -19.22 -15.44 -10.94
N LEU A 130 -18.90 -15.41 -12.23
CA LEU A 130 -19.27 -14.48 -13.29
C LEU A 130 -20.79 -14.49 -13.55
N ASP A 131 -21.45 -13.34 -13.71
CA ASP A 131 -22.08 -12.86 -14.97
C ASP A 131 -23.08 -11.69 -14.74
N GLY A 132 -23.05 -10.69 -15.64
CA GLY A 132 -24.22 -9.86 -15.97
C GLY A 132 -24.54 -8.57 -15.17
N SER A 133 -24.23 -7.42 -15.79
CA SER A 133 -24.87 -6.08 -15.69
C SER A 133 -24.55 -5.12 -14.53
N ASP A 134 -23.87 -4.03 -14.90
CA ASP A 134 -23.73 -2.72 -14.24
C ASP A 134 -25.08 -2.00 -14.05
N PRO A 135 -25.14 -0.83 -13.37
CA PRO A 135 -24.38 -0.37 -12.21
C PRO A 135 -25.35 0.22 -11.17
N THR A 136 -24.96 0.36 -9.89
CA THR A 136 -25.26 1.57 -9.09
C THR A 136 -24.73 1.45 -7.67
N ASN A 137 -23.85 2.40 -7.34
CA ASN A 137 -23.70 3.04 -6.04
C ASN A 137 -23.93 2.18 -4.80
N ARG A 138 -22.85 1.62 -4.23
CA ARG A 138 -22.81 1.38 -2.78
C ARG A 138 -21.47 1.82 -2.21
N VAL A 139 -21.55 3.00 -1.62
CA VAL A 139 -20.83 3.47 -0.43
C VAL A 139 -20.08 2.34 0.27
N SER A 140 -18.77 2.52 0.37
CA SER A 140 -17.87 1.69 1.15
C SER A 140 -18.29 1.70 2.62
N GLN A 141 -19.13 0.74 3.04
CA GLN A 141 -19.28 0.41 4.45
C GLN A 141 -18.20 -0.59 4.84
N PRO A 142 -17.57 -0.44 6.00
CA PRO A 142 -16.68 -1.46 6.52
C PRO A 142 -17.55 -2.69 6.80
N VAL A 143 -17.32 -3.78 6.06
CA VAL A 143 -17.91 -5.09 6.38
C VAL A 143 -17.20 -5.61 7.63
N ILE A 144 -17.39 -4.94 8.77
CA ILE A 144 -17.21 -5.57 10.08
C ILE A 144 -18.29 -6.63 10.12
N SER A 145 -17.83 -7.85 9.87
CA SER A 145 -18.61 -9.00 9.50
C SER A 145 -19.76 -9.21 10.50
N PHE A 146 -21.01 -8.99 10.08
CA PHE A 146 -22.20 -9.33 10.89
C PHE A 146 -22.19 -10.81 11.31
N LEU A 147 -21.49 -11.65 10.53
CA LEU A 147 -21.17 -13.03 10.90
C LEU A 147 -20.26 -13.12 12.14
N TYR A 148 -19.26 -12.24 12.28
CA TYR A 148 -18.37 -12.22 13.44
C TYR A 148 -19.08 -11.72 14.70
N ILE A 149 -19.90 -10.66 14.60
CA ILE A 149 -20.70 -10.20 15.74
C ILE A 149 -21.74 -11.26 16.14
N GLY A 150 -22.35 -11.95 15.17
CA GLY A 150 -23.25 -13.07 15.42
C GLY A 150 -22.56 -14.25 16.10
N LYS A 151 -21.33 -14.61 15.69
CA LYS A 151 -20.52 -15.66 16.33
C LYS A 151 -20.19 -15.31 17.78
N ILE A 152 -19.88 -14.05 18.07
CA ILE A 152 -19.62 -13.58 19.43
C ILE A 152 -20.89 -13.67 20.29
N LEU A 153 -22.03 -13.17 19.80
CA LEU A 153 -23.30 -13.23 20.52
C LEU A 153 -23.75 -14.68 20.78
N LEU A 154 -23.60 -15.56 19.79
CA LEU A 154 -23.90 -16.99 19.95
C LEU A 154 -23.02 -17.63 21.03
N ALA A 155 -21.72 -17.32 21.05
CA ALA A 155 -20.80 -17.82 22.07
C ALA A 155 -21.22 -17.36 23.48
N PHE A 156 -21.59 -16.09 23.65
CA PHE A 156 -22.11 -15.60 24.93
C PHE A 156 -23.37 -16.33 25.38
N ILE A 157 -24.34 -16.53 24.49
CA ILE A 157 -25.57 -17.27 24.82
C ILE A 157 -25.25 -18.69 25.28
N LEU A 158 -24.36 -19.41 24.58
CA LEU A 158 -23.95 -20.76 24.97
C LEU A 158 -23.27 -20.79 26.33
N ILE A 159 -22.41 -19.82 26.63
CA ILE A 159 -21.75 -19.70 27.94
C ILE A 159 -22.80 -19.47 29.03
N PHE A 160 -23.75 -18.55 28.84
CA PHE A 160 -24.81 -18.29 29.81
C PHE A 160 -25.68 -19.51 30.07
N VAL A 161 -26.08 -20.23 29.02
CA VAL A 161 -26.86 -21.47 29.14
C VAL A 161 -26.05 -22.54 29.89
N LEU A 162 -24.78 -22.73 29.53
CA LEU A 162 -23.90 -23.69 30.20
C LEU A 162 -23.73 -23.33 31.69
N CYS A 163 -23.49 -22.05 32.01
CA CYS A 163 -23.37 -21.57 33.38
C CYS A 163 -24.67 -21.76 34.16
N ALA A 164 -25.83 -21.51 33.57
CA ALA A 164 -27.12 -21.71 34.21
C ALA A 164 -27.37 -23.20 34.51
N ILE A 165 -27.13 -24.08 33.53
CA ILE A 165 -27.24 -25.53 33.71
C ILE A 165 -26.26 -26.02 34.78
N PHE A 166 -25.01 -25.57 34.73
CA PHE A 166 -23.99 -25.94 35.70
C PHE A 166 -24.35 -25.48 37.11
N THR A 167 -24.84 -24.25 37.26
CA THR A 167 -25.30 -23.72 38.54
C THR A 167 -26.48 -24.53 39.08
N LEU A 168 -27.46 -24.86 38.22
CA LEU A 168 -28.59 -25.70 38.60
C LEU A 168 -28.14 -27.11 39.01
N ALA A 169 -27.14 -27.68 38.31
CA ALA A 169 -26.56 -28.97 38.66
C ALA A 169 -25.82 -28.92 40.01
N LEU A 170 -25.09 -27.83 40.30
CA LEU A 170 -24.42 -27.63 41.59
C LEU A 170 -25.41 -27.42 42.74
N GLU A 171 -26.51 -26.69 42.49
CA GLU A 171 -27.57 -26.50 43.47
C GLU A 171 -28.31 -27.82 43.78
N ASN A 172 -28.50 -28.65 42.76
CA ASN A 172 -29.10 -29.97 42.89
C ASN A 172 -28.08 -31.09 43.15
N LEU A 173 -26.80 -30.75 43.39
CA LEU A 173 -25.71 -31.71 43.55
C LEU A 173 -26.01 -32.80 44.59
N PRO A 174 -26.58 -32.50 45.78
CA PRO A 174 -26.89 -33.55 46.76
C PRO A 174 -27.92 -34.56 46.24
N ARG A 175 -28.93 -34.10 45.49
CA ARG A 175 -29.93 -34.98 44.85
C ARG A 175 -29.33 -35.76 43.69
N LEU A 176 -28.44 -35.13 42.93
CA LEU A 176 -27.77 -35.73 41.78
C LEU A 176 -26.81 -36.86 42.22
N ILE A 177 -26.08 -36.65 43.32
CA ILE A 177 -25.23 -37.68 43.94
C ILE A 177 -26.07 -38.85 44.47
N LEU A 178 -27.23 -38.58 45.10
CA LEU A 178 -28.14 -39.64 45.54
C LEU A 178 -28.72 -40.43 44.37
N PHE A 179 -29.06 -39.77 43.27
CA PHE A 179 -29.59 -40.41 42.06
C PHE A 179 -28.55 -41.32 41.40
N VAL A 180 -27.28 -40.89 41.33
CA VAL A 180 -26.18 -41.72 40.78
C VAL A 180 -25.90 -42.92 41.70
N ASN A 181 -25.92 -42.74 43.03
CA ASN A 181 -25.73 -43.83 43.99
C ASN A 181 -26.91 -44.82 44.04
N SER A 182 -28.14 -44.41 43.72
CA SER A 182 -29.28 -45.33 43.66
C SER A 182 -29.43 -46.04 42.31
N SER A 183 -28.74 -45.55 41.27
CA SER A 183 -28.72 -46.12 39.93
C SER A 183 -27.59 -47.15 39.73
N MET A 184 -26.74 -47.33 40.75
CA MET A 184 -25.60 -48.24 40.74
C MET A 184 -25.88 -49.48 41.59
#